data_AF-A0AA43Q2S5-F1
#
_entry.id   AF-A0AA43Q2S5-F1
#
_cell.length_a   1.000
_cell.length_b   1.000
_cell.length_c   1.000
_cell.angle_alpha   90.00
_cell.angle_beta   90.00
_cell.angle_gamma   90.00
#
_symmetry.space_group_name_H-M   'P 1'
#
loop_
_entity.id
_entity.type
_entity.pdbx_description
1 polymer ?
#
loop_
_entity_poly.entity_id
_entity_poly.type
_entity_poly.pdbx_seq_one_letter_code
_entity_poly.pdbx_strand_id
1 'polypeptide(L)'
;MQADFDLPHFNLGQLLEASKQMAAAQSHFEQALALRPDNLRVLYHLNAIRQKQADWDDYDDRVAELNTRTEAHLQHDTVFGLSGHDGCRVHPLHHRRCPANS
;
A
#
# COMPACT_ATOMS: atom_id res chain seq x y z
N MET A 1 -20.93 -7.95 6.87
CA MET A 1 -21.06 -6.54 6.45
C MET A 1 -20.15 -5.72 7.34
N GLN A 2 -18.98 -5.32 6.84
CA GLN A 2 -18.00 -4.58 7.63
C GLN A 2 -18.27 -3.09 7.42
N ALA A 3 -18.89 -2.44 8.39
CA ALA A 3 -19.21 -1.02 8.31
C ALA A 3 -17.91 -0.20 8.19
N ASP A 4 -17.77 0.57 7.12
CA ASP A 4 -16.62 1.41 6.82
C ASP A 4 -16.61 2.66 7.72
N PHE A 5 -16.35 2.44 9.01
CA PHE A 5 -16.25 3.48 10.04
C PHE A 5 -15.13 4.50 9.79
N ASP A 6 -14.16 4.18 8.92
CA ASP A 6 -13.07 5.04 8.51
C ASP A 6 -13.42 6.04 7.39
N LEU A 7 -14.56 5.87 6.70
CA LEU A 7 -14.99 6.76 5.61
C LEU A 7 -15.09 8.25 5.98
N PRO A 8 -15.57 8.66 7.18
CA PRO A 8 -15.68 10.07 7.51
C PRO A 8 -14.31 10.75 7.58
N HIS A 9 -13.35 10.11 8.24
CA HIS A 9 -11.98 10.61 8.35
C HIS A 9 -11.27 10.58 7.00
N PHE A 10 -11.47 9.53 6.21
CA PHE A 10 -10.95 9.43 4.85
C PHE A 10 -11.48 10.55 3.93
N ASN A 11 -12.80 10.73 3.88
CA ASN A 11 -13.43 11.76 3.04
C ASN A 11 -13.02 13.17 3.47
N LEU A 12 -12.92 13.42 4.78
CA LEU A 12 -12.45 14.71 5.29
C LEU A 12 -10.98 14.96 4.94
N GLY A 13 -10.13 13.94 5.05
CA GLY A 13 -8.74 13.98 4.60
C GLY A 13 -8.62 14.37 3.13
N GLN A 14 -9.45 13.78 2.24
CA GLN A 14 -9.46 14.10 0.82
C GLN A 14 -9.91 15.55 0.54
N LEU A 15 -10.93 16.05 1.24
CA LEU A 15 -11.38 17.44 1.12
C LEU A 15 -10.30 18.43 1.57
N LEU A 16 -9.56 18.09 2.62
CA LEU A 16 -8.46 18.91 3.12
C LEU A 16 -7.23 18.87 2.20
N GLU A 17 -6.95 17.72 1.60
CA GLU A 17 -5.93 17.58 0.55
C GLU A 17 -6.25 18.49 -0.64
N ALA A 18 -7.50 18.47 -1.12
CA ALA A 18 -7.97 19.35 -2.18
C ALA A 18 -7.90 20.84 -1.79
N SER A 19 -8.05 21.14 -0.50
CA SER A 19 -7.91 22.48 0.07
C SER A 19 -6.46 22.88 0.35
N LYS A 20 -5.47 22.06 -0.05
CA LYS A 20 -4.03 22.22 0.22
C LYS A 20 -3.65 22.27 1.70
N GLN A 21 -4.54 21.84 2.59
CA GLN A 21 -4.31 21.77 4.04
C GLN A 21 -3.64 20.43 4.39
N MET A 22 -2.40 20.24 3.92
CA MET A 22 -1.71 18.94 3.95
C MET A 22 -1.53 18.38 5.36
N ALA A 23 -1.18 19.22 6.35
CA ALA A 23 -1.01 18.78 7.74
C ALA A 23 -2.31 18.30 8.38
N ALA A 24 -3.42 19.00 8.13
CA ALA A 24 -4.74 18.59 8.62
C ALA A 24 -5.21 17.32 7.92
N ALA A 25 -5.01 17.23 6.60
CA ALA A 25 -5.32 16.04 5.82
C ALA A 25 -4.57 14.81 6.35
N GLN A 26 -3.27 14.94 6.62
CA GLN A 26 -2.44 13.89 7.19
C GLN A 26 -3.03 13.36 8.51
N SER A 27 -3.37 14.26 9.44
CA SER A 27 -3.91 13.85 10.75
C SER A 27 -5.22 13.07 10.61
N HIS A 28 -6.09 13.46 9.68
CA HIS A 28 -7.32 12.71 9.41
C HIS A 28 -7.07 11.35 8.73
N PHE A 29 -6.08 11.25 7.85
CA PHE A 29 -5.68 9.95 7.29
C PHE A 29 -5.04 9.04 8.34
N GLU A 30 -4.26 9.57 9.28
CA GLU A 30 -3.72 8.80 10.41
C GLU A 30 -4.83 8.28 11.32
N GLN A 31 -5.88 9.08 11.57
CA GLN A 31 -7.07 8.61 12.29
C GLN A 31 -7.82 7.52 11.51
N ALA A 32 -7.99 7.67 10.20
CA ALA A 32 -8.62 6.65 9.37
C ALA A 32 -7.81 5.33 9.38
N LEU A 33 -6.48 5.42 9.38
CA LEU A 33 -5.59 4.27 9.45
C LEU A 33 -5.63 3.59 10.82
N ALA A 34 -5.75 4.36 11.91
CA ALA A 34 -5.91 3.81 13.25
C ALA A 34 -7.23 3.02 13.41
N LEU A 35 -8.28 3.44 12.71
CA LEU A 35 -9.57 2.73 12.68
C LEU A 35 -9.51 1.47 11.82
N ARG A 36 -8.80 1.52 10.69
CA ARG A 36 -8.58 0.37 9.81
C ARG A 36 -7.13 0.32 9.31
N PRO A 37 -6.25 -0.40 10.02
CA PRO A 37 -4.84 -0.48 9.65
C PRO A 37 -4.67 -1.10 8.27
N ASP A 38 -5.49 -2.07 7.87
CA ASP A 38 -5.43 -2.74 6.56
C ASP A 38 -6.03 -1.94 5.39
N ASN A 39 -6.47 -0.69 5.60
CA ASN A 39 -7.02 0.11 4.51
C ASN A 39 -5.90 0.65 3.58
N LEU A 40 -5.66 -0.08 2.49
CA LEU A 40 -4.70 0.30 1.43
C LEU A 40 -4.95 1.70 0.86
N ARG A 41 -6.22 2.11 0.74
CA ARG A 41 -6.58 3.40 0.17
C ARG A 41 -6.10 4.54 1.07
N VAL A 42 -6.27 4.39 2.39
CA VAL A 42 -5.77 5.36 3.38
C VAL A 42 -4.25 5.41 3.36
N LEU A 43 -3.57 4.26 3.35
CA LEU A 43 -2.11 4.17 3.29
C LEU A 43 -1.53 4.86 2.05
N TYR A 44 -2.16 4.69 0.90
CA TYR A 44 -1.78 5.37 -0.33
C TYR A 44 -1.88 6.90 -0.21
N HIS A 45 -3.01 7.41 0.29
CA HIS A 45 -3.20 8.86 0.46
C HIS A 45 -2.24 9.46 1.49
N LEU A 46 -1.95 8.75 2.58
CA LEU A 46 -0.99 9.19 3.59
C LEU A 46 0.43 9.32 3.01
N ASN A 47 0.85 8.33 2.22
CA ASN A 47 2.12 8.38 1.49
C ASN A 47 2.16 9.55 0.50
N ALA A 48 1.10 9.76 -0.27
CA ALA A 48 1.02 10.84 -1.25
C ALA A 48 1.12 12.23 -0.59
N ILE A 49 0.48 12.43 0.57
CA ILE A 49 0.55 13.72 1.30
C ILE A 49 1.95 14.00 1.82
N ARG A 50 2.63 13.01 2.40
CA ARG A 50 4.01 13.17 2.87
C ARG A 50 4.96 13.54 1.74
N GLN A 51 4.80 12.92 0.57
CA GLN A 51 5.55 13.31 -0.63
C GLN A 51 5.26 14.76 -1.06
N LYS A 52 4.00 15.19 -1.02
CA LYS A 52 3.61 16.59 -1.33
C LYS A 52 4.17 17.59 -0.32
N GLN A 53 4.39 17.18 0.92
CA GLN A 53 5.06 17.96 1.96
C GLN A 53 6.59 17.93 1.85
N ALA A 54 7.14 17.16 0.90
CA ALA A 54 8.57 16.87 0.78
C ALA A 54 9.17 16.19 2.04
N ASP A 55 8.35 15.42 2.77
CA ASP A 55 8.79 14.56 3.87
C ASP A 55 9.33 13.24 3.30
N TRP A 56 10.65 13.17 3.18
CA TRP A 56 11.36 12.02 2.60
C TRP A 56 12.07 11.14 3.64
N ASP A 57 11.98 11.49 4.93
CA ASP A 57 12.77 10.90 6.02
C ASP A 57 12.66 9.36 6.10
N ASP A 58 11.43 8.85 5.98
CA ASP A 58 11.08 7.42 6.06
C ASP A 58 10.44 6.94 4.74
N TYR A 59 10.80 7.56 3.60
CA TYR A 59 10.09 7.31 2.34
C TYR A 59 10.20 5.85 1.87
N ASP A 60 11.42 5.31 1.87
CA ASP A 60 11.68 3.95 1.38
C ASP A 60 10.93 2.90 2.21
N ASP A 61 10.94 3.03 3.54
CA ASP A 61 10.21 2.16 4.47
C ASP A 61 8.70 2.22 4.25
N ARG A 62 8.10 3.42 4.15
CA ARG A 62 6.65 3.55 3.92
C ARG A 62 6.20 3.00 2.58
N VAL A 63 7.01 3.17 1.53
CA VAL A 63 6.70 2.63 0.20
C VAL A 63 6.87 1.12 0.18
N ALA A 64 7.90 0.58 0.83
CA ALA A 64 8.07 -0.87 1.00
C ALA A 64 6.87 -1.51 1.72
N GLU A 65 6.36 -0.87 2.77
CA GLU A 65 5.16 -1.32 3.49
C GLU A 65 3.91 -1.27 2.60
N LEU A 66 3.69 -0.18 1.87
CA LEU A 66 2.55 -0.05 0.95
C LEU A 66 2.59 -1.12 -0.15
N ASN A 67 3.77 -1.38 -0.72
CA ASN A 67 3.95 -2.41 -1.74
C ASN A 67 3.63 -3.79 -1.18
N THR A 68 4.22 -4.14 -0.04
CA THR A 68 4.02 -5.44 0.63
C THR A 68 2.54 -5.70 0.90
N ARG A 69 1.82 -4.69 1.40
CA ARG A 69 0.38 -4.82 1.67
C ARG A 69 -0.46 -4.90 0.41
N THR A 70 -0.08 -4.15 -0.63
CA THR A 70 -0.75 -4.22 -1.93
C THR A 70 -0.57 -5.60 -2.54
N GLU A 71 0.64 -6.16 -2.49
CA GLU A 71 0.94 -7.53 -2.90
C GLU A 71 0.11 -8.55 -2.11
N ALA A 72 0.00 -8.40 -0.79
CA ALA A 72 -0.84 -9.27 0.03
C ALA A 72 -2.33 -9.20 -0.35
N HIS A 73 -2.85 -8.01 -0.63
CA HIS A 73 -4.24 -7.83 -1.06
C HIS A 73 -4.49 -8.44 -2.44
N LEU A 74 -3.54 -8.29 -3.38
CA LEU A 74 -3.60 -8.91 -4.71
C LEU A 74 -3.44 -10.44 -4.64
N GLN A 75 -2.63 -10.95 -3.70
CA GLN A 75 -2.49 -12.39 -3.44
C GLN A 75 -3.78 -13.00 -2.88
N HIS A 76 -4.51 -12.26 -2.03
CA HIS A 76 -5.81 -12.68 -1.53
C HIS A 76 -6.88 -12.73 -2.63
N ASP A 77 -6.81 -11.84 -3.63
CA ASP A 77 -7.68 -11.84 -4.81
C ASP A 77 -7.33 -12.95 -5.83
N THR A 78 -6.08 -13.42 -5.86
CA THR A 78 -5.61 -14.45 -6.80
C THR A 78 -5.90 -15.90 -6.37
N VAL A 79 -6.53 -16.11 -5.20
CA VAL A 79 -6.89 -17.45 -4.67
C VAL A 79 -8.09 -18.12 -5.36
N PHE A 80 -8.72 -17.51 -6.37
CA PHE A 80 -9.70 -18.22 -7.23
C PHE A 80 -9.19 -18.58 -8.63
N GLY A 81 -7.93 -18.26 -8.98
CA GLY A 81 -7.51 -18.25 -10.37
C GLY A 81 -6.46 -19.27 -10.79
N LEU A 82 -5.41 -19.52 -10.00
CA LEU A 82 -4.25 -20.27 -10.48
C LEU A 82 -3.57 -21.05 -9.34
N SER A 83 -4.17 -22.18 -8.96
CA SER A 83 -3.38 -23.29 -8.41
C SER A 83 -2.65 -23.98 -9.56
N GLY A 84 -1.67 -23.28 -10.14
CA GLY A 84 -0.64 -23.82 -11.02
C GLY A 84 0.64 -23.87 -10.21
N HIS A 85 0.85 -25.02 -9.59
CA HIS A 85 2.08 -25.47 -8.96
C HIS A 85 3.32 -24.94 -9.69
N ASP A 86 4.19 -24.20 -8.98
CA ASP A 86 5.63 -24.46 -8.86
C ASP A 86 6.35 -23.23 -8.31
N GLY A 87 7.02 -23.43 -7.18
CA GLY A 87 7.76 -22.40 -6.47
C GLY A 87 8.91 -21.85 -7.31
N CYS A 88 8.85 -20.57 -7.64
CA CYS A 88 10.02 -19.79 -8.03
C CYS A 88 9.86 -18.36 -7.51
N ARG A 89 10.54 -18.08 -6.39
CA ARG A 89 10.78 -16.71 -5.93
C ARG A 89 11.74 -16.06 -6.92
N VAL A 90 11.22 -15.30 -7.88
CA VAL A 90 12.04 -14.54 -8.82
C VAL A 90 12.72 -13.37 -8.07
N HIS A 91 13.99 -13.55 -7.70
CA HIS A 91 14.86 -12.44 -7.34
C HIS A 91 15.37 -11.79 -8.64
N PRO A 92 15.39 -10.45 -8.76
CA PRO A 92 15.88 -9.80 -9.95
C PRO A 92 17.43 -9.80 -9.91
N LEU A 93 18.02 -10.00 -11.08
CA LEU A 93 19.45 -9.80 -11.38
C LEU A 93 20.38 -10.93 -10.91
N HIS A 94 20.47 -12.00 -11.70
CA HIS A 94 21.75 -12.47 -12.26
C HIS A 94 21.48 -13.53 -13.35
N HIS A 95 21.83 -13.19 -14.60
CA HIS A 95 21.96 -14.15 -15.68
C HIS A 95 22.96 -15.25 -15.30
N ARG A 96 22.54 -16.51 -15.11
CA ARG A 96 23.36 -17.69 -15.46
C ARG A 96 22.50 -18.88 -15.88
N ARG A 97 22.91 -19.46 -17.02
CA ARG A 97 22.38 -20.61 -17.75
C ARG A 97 22.11 -21.84 -16.88
N CYS A 98 20.98 -22.52 -17.13
CA CYS A 98 20.76 -23.91 -16.74
C CYS A 98 21.63 -24.85 -17.60
N PRO A 99 22.31 -25.87 -17.04
CA PRO A 99 22.78 -27.00 -17.83
C PRO A 99 21.66 -28.05 -17.97
N ALA A 100 21.44 -28.52 -19.20
CA ALA A 100 20.67 -29.73 -19.46
C ALA A 100 21.53 -30.95 -19.12
N ASN A 101 20.96 -31.92 -18.38
CA ASN A 101 21.50 -33.27 -18.21
C ASN A 101 20.40 -34.14 -17.56
N SER A 102 20.06 -35.37 -17.95
CA SER A 102 20.30 -36.25 -19.10
C SER A 102 19.04 -37.12 -19.24
#